data_AF-A0A7Z9TA80-F1
#
_entry.id   AF-A0A7Z9TA80-F1
#
_cell.length_a   1.000
_cell.length_b   1.000
_cell.length_c   1.000
_cell.angle_alpha   90.00
_cell.angle_beta   90.00
_cell.angle_gamma   90.00
#
_symmetry.space_group_name_H-M   'P 1'
#
loop_
_entity.id
_entity.type
_entity.pdbx_description
1 polymer ?
#
loop_
_entity_poly.entity_id
_entity_poly.type
_entity_poly.pdbx_seq_one_letter_code
_entity_poly.pdbx_strand_id
1 'polypeptide(L)'
;MPVKVVTYGEWQLVGLLLAVCCLGFSVSARAQTGDETFRAIVAELGDANFREKEAIAARLIETAHPGVRNVVTALMDGRVFIRDQDGQAFVVESTAEDLSEFTLLDPASAAEVGSSPPGQLSRVITNNQLRRFLRTAVARFSLSSADASVRRDAVREILRSLDAGNVELLRARAEEEEDADVAYEIETALALVALDDEDTRVRSEAVGRLVGRLNPEVRNRLATLLESDEEGRFVEPDPGVRAAAAEV
;
A
#
# COMPACT_ATOMS: atom_id res chain seq x y z
N MET A 1 9.95 -15.95 -81.44
CA MET A 1 9.46 -16.66 -80.24
C MET A 1 9.60 -15.71 -79.05
N PRO A 2 8.53 -15.35 -78.32
CA PRO A 2 8.64 -14.45 -77.17
C PRO A 2 8.91 -15.25 -75.89
N VAL A 3 9.86 -14.78 -75.07
CA VAL A 3 10.13 -15.30 -73.74
C VAL A 3 9.29 -14.49 -72.74
N LYS A 4 8.38 -15.16 -72.02
CA LYS A 4 7.61 -14.57 -70.92
C LYS A 4 8.50 -14.46 -69.69
N VAL A 5 8.68 -13.25 -69.17
CA VAL A 5 9.24 -13.03 -67.84
C VAL A 5 8.06 -12.93 -66.87
N VAL A 6 8.03 -13.81 -65.87
CA VAL A 6 7.03 -13.79 -64.80
C VAL A 6 7.66 -13.11 -63.58
N THR A 7 7.10 -11.97 -63.18
CA THR A 7 7.48 -11.24 -61.97
C THR A 7 6.69 -11.76 -60.77
N TYR A 8 7.33 -12.58 -59.94
CA TYR A 8 6.87 -12.85 -58.57
C TYR A 8 7.84 -12.11 -57.64
N GLY A 9 7.37 -11.11 -56.88
CA GLY A 9 8.30 -10.42 -55.96
C GLY A 9 7.80 -9.35 -55.01
N GLU A 10 6.60 -8.79 -55.16
CA GLU A 10 6.22 -7.62 -54.32
C GLU A 10 5.17 -7.90 -53.23
N TRP A 11 4.44 -9.02 -53.32
CA TRP A 11 3.34 -9.32 -52.38
C TRP A 11 3.79 -9.94 -51.04
N GLN A 12 5.04 -10.41 -50.93
CA GLN A 12 5.52 -11.07 -49.70
C GLN A 12 5.98 -10.07 -48.62
N LEU A 13 6.40 -8.86 -48.99
CA LEU A 13 6.86 -7.85 -48.03
C LEU A 13 5.69 -7.10 -47.37
N VAL A 14 4.56 -6.92 -48.07
CA VAL A 14 3.35 -6.27 -47.50
C VAL A 14 2.68 -7.17 -46.46
N GLY A 15 2.68 -8.49 -46.67
CA GLY A 15 2.12 -9.46 -45.72
C GLY A 15 2.90 -9.55 -44.40
N LEU A 16 4.23 -9.33 -44.44
CA LEU A 16 5.08 -9.41 -43.24
C LEU A 16 5.00 -8.15 -42.37
N LEU A 17 4.71 -6.99 -42.96
CA LEU A 17 4.53 -5.71 -42.26
C LEU A 17 3.15 -5.61 -41.56
N LEU A 18 2.13 -6.29 -42.09
CA LEU A 18 0.78 -6.38 -41.48
C LEU A 18 0.73 -7.34 -40.27
N ALA A 19 1.58 -8.38 -40.25
CA ALA A 19 1.62 -9.35 -39.14
C ALA A 19 2.28 -8.78 -37.86
N VAL A 20 3.19 -7.81 -37.99
CA VAL A 20 3.88 -7.19 -36.84
C VAL A 20 2.98 -6.17 -36.12
N CYS A 21 2.03 -5.53 -36.80
CA CYS A 21 1.07 -4.62 -36.17
C CYS A 21 0.02 -5.34 -35.31
N CYS A 22 -0.31 -6.60 -35.58
CA CYS A 22 -1.36 -7.30 -34.83
C CYS A 22 -0.92 -7.83 -33.45
N LEU A 23 0.39 -7.99 -33.21
CA LEU A 23 0.90 -8.48 -31.92
C LEU A 23 0.99 -7.38 -30.84
N GLY A 24 1.04 -6.09 -31.23
CA GLY A 24 1.06 -4.96 -30.30
C GLY A 24 -0.31 -4.58 -29.73
N PHE A 25 -1.41 -4.87 -30.45
CA PHE A 25 -2.76 -4.48 -30.02
C PHE A 25 -3.34 -5.33 -28.89
N SER A 26 -2.89 -6.58 -28.73
CA SER A 26 -3.48 -7.50 -27.75
C SER A 26 -3.10 -7.21 -26.29
N VAL A 27 -1.98 -6.51 -26.05
CA VAL A 27 -1.54 -6.14 -24.70
C VAL A 27 -2.32 -4.94 -24.17
N SER A 28 -2.51 -3.90 -25.01
CA SER A 28 -3.28 -2.71 -24.62
C SER A 28 -4.74 -3.04 -24.31
N ALA A 29 -5.36 -3.96 -25.06
CA ALA A 29 -6.74 -4.37 -24.82
C ALA A 29 -6.93 -5.08 -23.46
N ARG A 30 -5.96 -5.89 -23.02
CA ARG A 30 -6.02 -6.58 -21.72
C ARG A 30 -5.85 -5.62 -20.54
N ALA A 31 -4.90 -4.68 -20.63
CA ALA A 31 -4.71 -3.65 -19.62
C ALA A 31 -5.96 -2.76 -19.49
N GLN A 32 -6.50 -2.30 -20.62
CA GLN A 32 -7.72 -1.47 -20.64
C GLN A 32 -8.93 -2.18 -20.02
N THR A 33 -9.08 -3.49 -20.24
CA THR A 33 -10.18 -4.27 -19.64
C THR A 33 -9.98 -4.44 -18.12
N GLY A 34 -8.74 -4.61 -17.67
CA GLY A 34 -8.39 -4.71 -16.25
C GLY A 34 -8.66 -3.41 -15.50
N ASP A 35 -8.20 -2.29 -16.03
CA ASP A 35 -8.42 -0.96 -15.44
C ASP A 35 -9.91 -0.62 -15.37
N GLU A 36 -10.68 -0.94 -16.42
CA GLU A 36 -12.12 -0.69 -16.45
C GLU A 36 -12.86 -1.51 -15.39
N THR A 37 -12.51 -2.79 -15.28
CA THR A 37 -13.07 -3.67 -14.23
C THR A 37 -12.70 -3.13 -12.84
N PHE A 38 -11.46 -2.66 -12.66
CA PHE A 38 -11.01 -2.07 -11.40
C PHE A 38 -11.82 -0.80 -11.06
N ARG A 39 -11.96 0.14 -12.00
CA ARG A 39 -12.78 1.36 -11.83
C ARG A 39 -14.22 1.03 -11.46
N ALA A 40 -14.81 0.04 -12.12
CA ALA A 40 -16.17 -0.42 -11.83
C ALA A 40 -16.31 -0.90 -10.38
N ILE A 41 -15.36 -1.71 -9.88
CA ILE A 41 -15.37 -2.17 -8.47
C ILE A 41 -15.22 -1.00 -7.50
N VAL A 42 -14.37 0.00 -7.81
CA VAL A 42 -14.22 1.19 -6.96
C VAL A 42 -15.52 2.00 -6.90
N ALA A 43 -16.24 2.13 -8.02
CA ALA A 43 -17.52 2.84 -8.07
C ALA A 43 -18.60 2.21 -7.19
N GLU A 44 -18.59 0.88 -7.01
CA GLU A 44 -19.52 0.17 -6.11
C GLU A 44 -19.44 0.69 -4.64
N LEU A 45 -18.34 1.34 -4.23
CA LEU A 45 -18.19 1.90 -2.88
C LEU A 45 -19.17 3.03 -2.57
N GLY A 46 -19.71 3.71 -3.59
CA GLY A 46 -20.61 4.87 -3.44
C GLY A 46 -21.87 4.55 -2.64
N ASP A 47 -22.59 3.52 -3.07
CA ASP A 47 -23.90 3.14 -2.52
C ASP A 47 -23.79 2.08 -1.41
N ALA A 48 -22.59 1.56 -1.17
CA ALA A 48 -22.36 0.46 -0.26
C ALA A 48 -22.43 0.86 1.23
N ASN A 49 -23.07 0.00 2.03
CA ASN A 49 -22.98 0.05 3.48
C ASN A 49 -21.59 -0.43 3.96
N PHE A 50 -21.27 -0.27 5.25
CA PHE A 50 -19.92 -0.58 5.76
C PHE A 50 -19.50 -2.05 5.57
N ARG A 51 -20.43 -3.01 5.66
CA ARG A 51 -20.11 -4.44 5.43
C ARG A 51 -19.86 -4.71 3.95
N GLU A 52 -20.65 -4.11 3.07
CA GLU A 52 -20.44 -4.19 1.63
C GLU A 52 -19.11 -3.56 1.22
N LYS A 53 -18.73 -2.43 1.83
CA LYS A 53 -17.41 -1.81 1.62
C LYS A 53 -16.24 -2.70 2.03
N GLU A 54 -16.37 -3.46 3.12
CA GLU A 54 -15.35 -4.46 3.49
C GLU A 54 -15.23 -5.54 2.40
N ALA A 55 -16.35 -6.06 1.88
CA ALA A 55 -16.36 -7.06 0.81
C ALA A 55 -15.83 -6.51 -0.53
N ILE A 56 -16.18 -5.28 -0.89
CA ILE A 56 -15.66 -4.60 -2.09
C ILE A 56 -14.16 -4.38 -1.96
N ALA A 57 -13.66 -3.94 -0.80
CA ALA A 57 -12.24 -3.78 -0.57
C ALA A 57 -11.47 -5.11 -0.63
N ALA A 58 -12.04 -6.21 -0.13
CA ALA A 58 -11.46 -7.55 -0.30
C ALA A 58 -11.35 -7.93 -1.79
N ARG A 59 -12.42 -7.71 -2.57
CA ARG A 59 -12.42 -7.93 -4.03
C ARG A 59 -11.40 -7.07 -4.75
N LEU A 60 -11.24 -5.79 -4.38
CA LEU A 60 -10.21 -4.92 -4.94
C LEU A 60 -8.82 -5.53 -4.73
N ILE A 61 -8.53 -6.00 -3.52
CA ILE A 61 -7.24 -6.63 -3.20
C ILE A 61 -6.98 -7.90 -4.02
N GLU A 62 -8.00 -8.73 -4.21
CA GLU A 62 -7.91 -9.95 -5.03
C GLU A 62 -7.57 -9.68 -6.50
N THR A 63 -7.88 -8.49 -7.02
CA THR A 63 -7.50 -8.14 -8.41
C THR A 63 -5.99 -8.05 -8.60
N ALA A 64 -5.22 -7.86 -7.53
CA ALA A 64 -3.79 -7.54 -7.56
C ALA A 64 -3.44 -6.35 -8.50
N HIS A 65 -4.41 -5.47 -8.75
CA HIS A 65 -4.24 -4.33 -9.64
C HIS A 65 -3.26 -3.31 -9.03
N PRO A 66 -2.36 -2.68 -9.82
CA PRO A 66 -1.39 -1.70 -9.29
C PRO A 66 -2.03 -0.53 -8.52
N GLY A 67 -3.25 -0.14 -8.90
CA GLY A 67 -4.03 0.91 -8.24
C GLY A 67 -4.61 0.55 -6.87
N VAL A 68 -4.62 -0.73 -6.46
CA VAL A 68 -5.22 -1.19 -5.18
C VAL A 68 -4.69 -0.39 -4.00
N ARG A 69 -3.37 -0.28 -3.88
CA ARG A 69 -2.73 0.41 -2.75
C ARG A 69 -3.19 1.86 -2.68
N ASN A 70 -3.15 2.58 -3.81
CA ASN A 70 -3.56 3.98 -3.87
C ASN A 70 -5.02 4.16 -3.46
N VAL A 71 -5.94 3.39 -4.05
CA VAL A 71 -7.37 3.51 -3.76
C VAL A 71 -7.70 3.17 -2.32
N VAL A 72 -7.15 2.09 -1.77
CA VAL A 72 -7.48 1.70 -0.40
C VAL A 72 -6.89 2.68 0.62
N THR A 73 -5.68 3.19 0.39
CA THR A 73 -5.11 4.28 1.20
C THR A 73 -5.96 5.55 1.09
N ALA A 74 -6.34 5.97 -0.12
CA ALA A 74 -7.23 7.11 -0.31
C ALA A 74 -8.59 6.91 0.37
N LEU A 75 -9.13 5.71 0.37
CA LEU A 75 -10.40 5.40 1.04
C LEU A 75 -10.29 5.58 2.56
N MET A 76 -9.17 5.15 3.16
CA MET A 76 -8.88 5.36 4.58
C MET A 76 -8.74 6.84 4.93
N ASP A 77 -8.17 7.63 4.03
CA ASP A 77 -7.98 9.08 4.16
C ASP A 77 -9.25 9.88 3.85
N GLY A 78 -10.33 9.22 3.40
CA GLY A 78 -11.55 9.89 2.94
C GLY A 78 -11.36 10.68 1.64
N ARG A 79 -10.42 10.26 0.79
CA ARG A 79 -10.09 10.90 -0.50
C ARG A 79 -10.73 10.21 -1.70
N VAL A 80 -11.60 9.22 -1.48
CA VAL A 80 -12.38 8.59 -2.56
C VAL A 80 -13.75 9.26 -2.67
N PHE A 81 -14.09 9.70 -3.88
CA PHE A 81 -15.33 10.40 -4.20
C PHE A 81 -16.00 9.77 -5.41
N ILE A 82 -17.33 9.85 -5.45
CA ILE A 82 -18.16 9.46 -6.58
C ILE A 82 -18.74 10.72 -7.18
N ARG A 83 -18.65 10.87 -8.50
CA ARG A 83 -19.24 12.01 -9.18
C ARG A 83 -20.72 11.80 -9.42
N ASP A 84 -21.54 12.77 -9.01
CA ASP A 84 -22.99 12.62 -8.93
C ASP A 84 -23.64 12.45 -10.31
N GLN A 85 -23.04 13.00 -11.36
CA GLN A 85 -23.61 13.02 -12.71
C GLN A 85 -23.61 11.66 -13.42
N ASP A 86 -22.61 10.82 -13.14
CA ASP A 86 -22.33 9.58 -13.89
C ASP A 86 -21.88 8.40 -13.03
N GLY A 87 -21.78 8.58 -11.71
CA GLY A 87 -21.40 7.53 -10.78
C GLY A 87 -19.92 7.12 -10.87
N GLN A 88 -19.09 7.86 -11.60
CA GLN A 88 -17.67 7.52 -11.71
C GLN A 88 -16.91 7.81 -10.42
N ALA A 89 -16.02 6.91 -10.04
CA ALA A 89 -15.16 7.07 -8.87
C ALA A 89 -13.86 7.82 -9.20
N PHE A 90 -13.43 8.66 -8.28
CA PHE A 90 -12.17 9.41 -8.34
C PHE A 90 -11.45 9.36 -7.00
N VAL A 91 -10.13 9.44 -7.06
CA VAL A 91 -9.30 9.83 -5.90
C VAL A 91 -9.05 11.34 -6.02
N VAL A 92 -9.13 12.07 -4.91
CA VAL A 92 -8.74 13.49 -4.89
C VAL A 92 -7.38 13.67 -4.22
N GLU A 93 -6.62 14.65 -4.68
CA GLU A 93 -5.30 14.98 -4.10
C GLU A 93 -5.43 15.52 -2.68
N SER A 94 -6.40 16.40 -2.44
CA SER A 94 -6.63 17.07 -1.16
C SER A 94 -8.12 17.25 -0.88
N THR A 95 -8.47 17.23 0.40
CA THR A 95 -9.83 17.54 0.90
C THR A 95 -9.80 18.74 1.83
N ALA A 96 -8.90 19.69 1.60
CA ALA A 96 -8.87 20.95 2.33
C ALA A 96 -10.16 21.75 2.10
N GLU A 97 -10.69 22.38 3.15
CA GLU A 97 -12.02 23.00 3.15
C GLU A 97 -12.11 24.28 2.31
N ASP A 98 -10.97 24.91 2.00
CA ASP A 98 -10.85 26.15 1.24
C ASP A 98 -10.73 25.94 -0.28
N LEU A 99 -10.72 24.68 -0.74
CA LEU A 99 -10.63 24.35 -2.16
C LEU A 99 -11.96 24.62 -2.88
N SER A 100 -11.91 25.47 -3.91
CA SER A 100 -13.04 25.69 -4.81
C SER A 100 -13.31 24.50 -5.74
N GLU A 101 -12.27 23.73 -6.05
CA GLU A 101 -12.32 22.53 -6.87
C GLU A 101 -11.36 21.46 -6.33
N PHE A 102 -11.73 20.19 -6.49
CA PHE A 102 -10.85 19.07 -6.26
C PHE A 102 -10.20 18.62 -7.57
N THR A 103 -8.88 18.43 -7.56
CA THR A 103 -8.16 17.70 -8.61
C THR A 103 -8.60 16.23 -8.57
N LEU A 104 -9.08 15.72 -9.70
CA LEU A 104 -9.55 14.35 -9.86
C LEU A 104 -8.44 13.48 -10.45
N LEU A 105 -8.11 12.42 -9.74
CA LEU A 105 -7.20 11.37 -10.18
C LEU A 105 -7.99 10.10 -10.54
N ASP A 106 -7.59 9.47 -11.64
CA ASP A 106 -8.11 8.17 -12.06
C ASP A 106 -7.73 7.08 -11.04
N PRO A 107 -8.68 6.28 -10.52
CA PRO A 107 -8.38 5.25 -9.52
C PRO A 107 -7.39 4.19 -9.98
N ALA A 108 -7.39 3.84 -11.28
CA ALA A 108 -6.56 2.78 -11.82
C ALA A 108 -5.12 3.26 -12.10
N SER A 109 -4.99 4.39 -12.79
CA SER A 109 -3.69 4.89 -13.27
C SER A 109 -3.05 5.95 -12.37
N ALA A 110 -3.80 6.51 -11.42
CA ALA A 110 -3.42 7.68 -10.63
C ALA A 110 -3.13 8.96 -11.46
N ALA A 111 -3.48 8.97 -12.75
CA ALA A 111 -3.31 10.13 -13.61
C ALA A 111 -4.36 11.20 -13.28
N GLU A 112 -3.96 12.46 -13.36
CA GLU A 112 -4.90 13.59 -13.32
C GLU A 112 -5.82 13.55 -14.55
N VAL A 113 -7.12 13.58 -14.33
CA VAL A 113 -8.15 13.48 -15.38
C VAL A 113 -9.10 14.69 -15.39
N GLY A 114 -8.87 15.68 -14.53
CA GLY A 114 -9.58 16.95 -14.51
C GLY A 114 -9.80 17.48 -13.10
N SER A 115 -10.76 18.40 -12.97
CA SER A 115 -11.19 18.97 -11.69
C SER A 115 -12.72 18.98 -11.58
N SER A 116 -13.23 19.03 -10.36
CA SER A 116 -14.68 19.18 -10.11
C SER A 116 -14.92 19.94 -8.80
N PRO A 117 -15.96 20.80 -8.74
CA PRO A 117 -16.34 21.42 -7.48
C PRO A 117 -16.81 20.37 -6.47
N PRO A 118 -16.56 20.55 -5.16
CA PRO A 118 -16.93 19.57 -4.14
C PRO A 118 -18.43 19.22 -4.12
N GLY A 119 -19.29 20.18 -4.47
CA GLY A 119 -20.75 19.99 -4.50
C GLY A 119 -21.29 19.12 -5.62
N GLN A 120 -20.44 18.60 -6.51
CA GLN A 120 -20.80 17.62 -7.56
C GLN A 120 -20.23 16.22 -7.27
N LEU A 121 -19.67 16.05 -6.07
CA LEU A 121 -18.97 14.84 -5.66
C LEU A 121 -19.51 14.36 -4.31
N SER A 122 -19.91 13.11 -4.27
CA SER A 122 -20.30 12.40 -3.06
C SER A 122 -19.10 11.67 -2.45
N ARG A 123 -18.76 12.01 -1.19
CA ARG A 123 -17.64 11.38 -0.48
C ARG A 123 -17.97 9.94 -0.06
N VAL A 124 -17.05 9.01 -0.30
CA VAL A 124 -17.16 7.65 0.24
C VAL A 124 -16.80 7.65 1.73
N ILE A 125 -17.82 7.57 2.58
CA ILE A 125 -17.64 7.62 4.04
C ILE A 125 -17.13 6.28 4.59
N THR A 126 -16.15 6.35 5.50
CA THR A 126 -15.59 5.22 6.24
C THR A 126 -15.73 5.39 7.76
N ASN A 127 -15.96 4.28 8.46
CA ASN A 127 -15.95 4.23 9.93
C ASN A 127 -14.63 3.66 10.47
N ASN A 128 -14.43 3.70 11.78
CA ASN A 128 -13.19 3.22 12.43
C ASN A 128 -12.97 1.71 12.26
N GLN A 129 -14.04 0.92 12.19
CA GLN A 129 -13.95 -0.52 11.98
C GLN A 129 -13.42 -0.83 10.58
N LEU A 130 -14.05 -0.26 9.55
CA LEU A 130 -13.64 -0.39 8.16
C LEU A 130 -12.18 0.09 8.00
N ARG A 131 -11.81 1.24 8.58
CA ARG A 131 -10.42 1.72 8.50
C ARG A 131 -9.41 0.74 9.13
N ARG A 132 -9.74 0.05 10.23
CA ARG A 132 -8.88 -0.99 10.81
C ARG A 132 -8.75 -2.21 9.90
N PHE A 133 -9.86 -2.66 9.33
CA PHE A 133 -9.87 -3.74 8.34
C PHE A 133 -8.99 -3.39 7.13
N LEU A 134 -9.20 -2.22 6.52
CA LEU A 134 -8.46 -1.77 5.34
C LEU A 134 -6.95 -1.67 5.61
N ARG A 135 -6.53 -1.17 6.78
CA ARG A 135 -5.11 -1.15 7.19
C ARG A 135 -4.49 -2.54 7.16
N THR A 136 -5.15 -3.51 7.82
CA THR A 136 -4.67 -4.89 7.89
C THR A 136 -4.62 -5.53 6.49
N ALA A 137 -5.64 -5.26 5.66
CA ALA A 137 -5.76 -5.84 4.34
C ALA A 137 -4.71 -5.30 3.36
N VAL A 138 -4.44 -3.98 3.38
CA VAL A 138 -3.36 -3.36 2.59
C VAL A 138 -1.99 -3.80 3.04
N ALA A 139 -1.76 -3.89 4.36
CA ALA A 139 -0.52 -4.42 4.92
C ALA A 139 -0.26 -5.83 4.39
N ARG A 140 -1.23 -6.73 4.52
CA ARG A 140 -1.13 -8.11 4.01
C ARG A 140 -0.86 -8.14 2.50
N PHE A 141 -1.62 -7.39 1.72
CA PHE A 141 -1.45 -7.34 0.27
C PHE A 141 -0.03 -6.88 -0.11
N SER A 142 0.45 -5.80 0.51
CA SER A 142 1.76 -5.23 0.20
C SER A 142 2.90 -6.16 0.64
N LEU A 143 2.78 -6.83 1.79
CA LEU A 143 3.75 -7.83 2.26
C LEU A 143 3.80 -9.08 1.37
N SER A 144 2.71 -9.43 0.68
CA SER A 144 2.66 -10.54 -0.27
C SER A 144 3.21 -10.21 -1.67
N SER A 145 3.61 -8.96 -1.91
CA SER A 145 4.15 -8.53 -3.21
C SER A 145 5.42 -9.31 -3.58
N ALA A 146 5.53 -9.70 -4.85
CA ALA A 146 6.77 -10.26 -5.39
C ALA A 146 7.93 -9.25 -5.37
N ASP A 147 7.63 -7.96 -5.41
CA ASP A 147 8.62 -6.88 -5.36
C ASP A 147 9.04 -6.58 -3.91
N ALA A 148 10.32 -6.79 -3.61
CA ALA A 148 10.90 -6.55 -2.28
C ALA A 148 10.81 -5.08 -1.84
N SER A 149 10.86 -4.12 -2.77
CA SER A 149 10.71 -2.70 -2.44
C SER A 149 9.33 -2.40 -1.87
N VAL A 150 8.28 -2.95 -2.48
CA VAL A 150 6.89 -2.83 -2.02
C VAL A 150 6.72 -3.45 -0.64
N ARG A 151 7.32 -4.62 -0.39
CA ARG A 151 7.28 -5.25 0.92
C ARG A 151 7.98 -4.41 1.99
N ARG A 152 9.17 -3.89 1.67
CA ARG A 152 9.95 -3.04 2.59
C ARG A 152 9.18 -1.79 3.00
N ASP A 153 8.56 -1.13 2.04
CA ASP A 153 7.74 0.06 2.30
C ASP A 153 6.50 -0.29 3.13
N ALA A 154 5.92 -1.49 2.94
CA ALA A 154 4.84 -1.98 3.77
C ALA A 154 5.28 -2.18 5.24
N VAL A 155 6.45 -2.78 5.46
CA VAL A 155 6.99 -2.98 6.81
C VAL A 155 7.25 -1.64 7.49
N ARG A 156 7.82 -0.66 6.77
CA ARG A 156 8.06 0.69 7.31
C ARG A 156 6.78 1.43 7.68
N GLU A 157 5.72 1.25 6.90
CA GLU A 157 4.41 1.82 7.22
C GLU A 157 3.80 1.15 8.45
N ILE A 158 3.88 -0.19 8.52
CA ILE A 158 3.43 -0.96 9.70
C ILE A 158 4.18 -0.52 10.96
N LEU A 159 5.48 -0.25 10.87
CA LEU A 159 6.31 0.15 12.00
C LEU A 159 5.80 1.43 12.69
N ARG A 160 5.18 2.35 11.93
CA ARG A 160 4.56 3.57 12.47
C ARG A 160 3.31 3.29 13.31
N SER A 161 2.71 2.11 13.17
CA SER A 161 1.51 1.69 13.91
C SER A 161 1.49 0.17 14.10
N LEU A 162 2.26 -0.28 15.10
CA LEU A 162 2.37 -1.68 15.49
C LEU A 162 1.19 -2.10 16.36
N ASP A 163 0.15 -2.64 15.73
CA ASP A 163 -0.96 -3.32 16.41
C ASP A 163 -0.85 -4.85 16.29
N ALA A 164 -1.61 -5.58 17.11
CA ALA A 164 -1.55 -7.04 17.15
C ALA A 164 -1.79 -7.70 15.78
N GLY A 165 -2.66 -7.13 14.94
CA GLY A 165 -2.95 -7.68 13.61
C GLY A 165 -1.74 -7.55 12.68
N ASN A 166 -1.11 -6.38 12.67
CA ASN A 166 0.11 -6.13 11.91
C ASN A 166 1.30 -6.95 12.39
N VAL A 167 1.45 -7.15 13.71
CA VAL A 167 2.52 -7.99 14.26
C VAL A 167 2.42 -9.44 13.78
N GLU A 168 1.21 -10.00 13.73
CA GLU A 168 1.00 -11.35 13.19
C GLU A 168 1.35 -11.43 11.69
N LEU A 169 1.04 -10.38 10.91
CA LEU A 169 1.44 -10.31 9.50
C LEU A 169 2.97 -10.27 9.34
N LEU A 170 3.66 -9.50 10.18
CA LEU A 170 5.12 -9.42 10.16
C LEU A 170 5.77 -10.75 10.55
N ARG A 171 5.24 -11.44 11.58
CA ARG A 171 5.72 -12.77 11.99
C ARG A 171 5.57 -13.78 10.86
N ALA A 172 4.39 -13.85 10.25
CA ALA A 172 4.14 -14.73 9.11
C ALA A 172 5.09 -14.43 7.95
N ARG A 173 5.31 -13.14 7.64
CA ARG A 173 6.21 -12.75 6.55
C ARG A 173 7.68 -13.07 6.86
N ALA A 174 8.10 -12.99 8.12
CA ALA A 174 9.46 -13.28 8.56
C ALA A 174 9.88 -14.73 8.28
N GLU A 175 8.93 -15.68 8.32
CA GLU A 175 9.20 -17.11 8.11
C GLU A 175 9.64 -17.44 6.68
N GLU A 176 9.32 -16.57 5.72
CA GLU A 176 9.55 -16.79 4.29
C GLU A 176 10.27 -15.60 3.60
N GLU A 177 10.83 -14.66 4.35
CA GLU A 177 11.56 -13.52 3.75
C GLU A 177 12.98 -13.89 3.37
N GLU A 178 13.31 -13.64 2.11
CA GLU A 178 14.61 -13.90 1.52
C GLU A 178 15.39 -12.59 1.26
N ASP A 179 14.69 -11.47 1.11
CA ASP A 179 15.32 -10.16 0.92
C ASP A 179 15.86 -9.63 2.26
N ALA A 180 17.18 -9.43 2.32
CA ALA A 180 17.87 -9.04 3.55
C ALA A 180 17.41 -7.68 4.10
N ASP A 181 17.09 -6.73 3.22
CA ASP A 181 16.63 -5.40 3.66
C ASP A 181 15.20 -5.48 4.21
N VAL A 182 14.33 -6.29 3.61
CA VAL A 182 12.97 -6.51 4.17
C VAL A 182 13.06 -7.24 5.51
N ALA A 183 13.88 -8.30 5.60
CA ALA A 183 14.09 -9.04 6.84
C ALA A 183 14.63 -8.13 7.97
N TYR A 184 15.54 -7.21 7.65
CA TYR A 184 16.07 -6.21 8.57
C TYR A 184 14.97 -5.30 9.13
N GLU A 185 14.05 -4.81 8.27
CA GLU A 185 12.95 -3.95 8.71
C GLU A 185 11.93 -4.75 9.53
N ILE A 186 11.64 -6.01 9.16
CA ILE A 186 10.74 -6.89 9.91
C ILE A 186 11.31 -7.15 11.31
N GLU A 187 12.59 -7.50 11.41
CA GLU A 187 13.25 -7.71 12.70
C GLU A 187 13.22 -6.46 13.56
N THR A 188 13.43 -5.29 12.96
CA THR A 188 13.35 -4.00 13.66
C THR A 188 11.96 -3.77 14.22
N ALA A 189 10.92 -3.99 13.43
CA ALA A 189 9.53 -3.86 13.87
C ALA A 189 9.17 -4.85 15.00
N LEU A 190 9.59 -6.12 14.89
CA LEU A 190 9.33 -7.12 15.93
C LEU A 190 10.11 -6.86 17.22
N ALA A 191 11.33 -6.34 17.12
CA ALA A 191 12.11 -5.95 18.28
C ALA A 191 11.47 -4.75 19.01
N LEU A 192 10.88 -3.79 18.30
CA LEU A 192 10.12 -2.71 18.93
C LEU A 192 8.95 -3.20 19.77
N VAL A 193 8.22 -4.22 19.28
CA VAL A 193 7.13 -4.86 20.03
C VAL A 193 7.67 -5.57 21.27
N ALA A 194 8.82 -6.23 21.15
CA ALA A 194 9.44 -6.97 22.24
C ALA A 194 9.96 -6.08 23.39
N LEU A 195 10.05 -4.76 23.19
CA LEU A 195 10.35 -3.81 24.28
C LEU A 195 9.21 -3.71 25.31
N ASP A 196 8.00 -4.16 24.99
CA ASP A 196 6.86 -4.19 25.91
C ASP A 196 6.66 -5.55 26.60
N ASP A 197 7.58 -6.50 26.40
CA ASP A 197 7.47 -7.84 26.99
C ASP A 197 7.68 -7.84 28.51
N GLU A 198 6.97 -8.70 29.22
CA GLU A 198 7.09 -8.84 30.69
C GLU A 198 8.47 -9.40 31.08
N ASP A 199 9.07 -10.26 30.25
CA ASP A 199 10.39 -10.84 30.48
C ASP A 199 11.50 -9.83 30.17
N THR A 200 12.28 -9.49 31.20
CA THR A 200 13.41 -8.56 31.10
C THR A 200 14.48 -9.04 30.12
N ARG A 201 14.67 -10.36 29.97
CA ARG A 201 15.60 -10.91 29.00
C ARG A 201 15.15 -10.62 27.57
N VAL A 202 13.85 -10.72 27.28
CA VAL A 202 13.28 -10.41 25.96
C VAL A 202 13.47 -8.93 25.64
N ARG A 203 13.19 -8.04 26.61
CA ARG A 203 13.42 -6.59 26.44
C ARG A 203 14.90 -6.27 26.21
N SER A 204 15.81 -6.92 26.93
CA SER A 204 17.26 -6.72 26.75
C SER A 204 17.74 -7.17 25.36
N GLU A 205 17.29 -8.34 24.89
CA GLU A 205 17.60 -8.82 23.53
C GLU A 205 17.03 -7.89 22.45
N ALA A 206 15.83 -7.36 22.68
CA ALA A 206 15.20 -6.39 21.78
C ALA A 206 16.00 -5.09 21.69
N VAL A 207 16.45 -4.51 22.81
CA VAL A 207 17.36 -3.35 22.80
C VAL A 207 18.61 -3.66 21.99
N GLY A 208 19.24 -4.83 22.21
CA GLY A 208 20.44 -5.23 21.47
C GLY A 208 20.25 -5.30 19.94
N ARG A 209 19.06 -5.71 19.47
CA ARG A 209 18.72 -5.72 18.03
C ARG A 209 18.44 -4.33 17.47
N LEU A 210 18.03 -3.40 18.32
CA LEU A 210 17.64 -2.04 17.93
C LEU A 210 18.81 -1.04 17.96
N VAL A 211 19.85 -1.31 18.76
CA VAL A 211 21.07 -0.49 18.78
C VAL A 211 21.68 -0.41 17.37
N GLY A 212 22.03 0.81 16.95
CA GLY A 212 22.60 1.08 15.62
C GLY A 212 21.58 1.15 14.48
N ARG A 213 20.29 0.87 14.72
CA ARG A 213 19.24 1.09 13.72
C ARG A 213 19.00 2.60 13.54
N LEU A 214 19.04 3.09 12.30
CA LEU A 214 18.90 4.53 11.99
C LEU A 214 17.43 5.03 11.94
N ASN A 215 16.48 4.20 12.33
CA ASN A 215 15.06 4.48 12.23
C ASN A 215 14.60 5.49 13.33
N PRO A 216 13.87 6.58 13.00
CA PRO A 216 13.40 7.57 13.98
C PRO A 216 12.49 6.99 15.07
N GLU A 217 11.56 6.10 14.70
CA GLU A 217 10.66 5.45 15.64
C GLU A 217 11.45 4.58 16.65
N VAL A 218 12.54 3.95 16.22
CA VAL A 218 13.46 3.23 17.12
C VAL A 218 14.11 4.15 18.14
N ARG A 219 14.68 5.26 17.69
CA ARG A 219 15.30 6.25 18.59
C ARG A 219 14.31 6.81 19.59
N ASN A 220 13.11 7.16 19.13
CA ASN A 220 12.05 7.64 20.01
C ASN A 220 11.68 6.59 21.05
N ARG A 221 11.52 5.33 20.64
CA ARG A 221 11.13 4.25 21.55
C ARG A 221 12.19 3.95 22.60
N LEU A 222 13.46 3.92 22.22
CA LEU A 222 14.58 3.70 23.15
C LEU A 222 14.75 4.88 24.11
N ALA A 223 14.56 6.12 23.65
CA ALA A 223 14.55 7.30 24.51
C ALA A 223 13.44 7.23 25.58
N THR A 224 12.24 6.78 25.21
CA THR A 224 11.13 6.61 26.16
C THR A 224 11.47 5.63 27.30
N LEU A 225 12.29 4.60 27.07
CA LEU A 225 12.71 3.68 28.14
C LEU A 225 13.55 4.38 29.23
N LEU A 226 14.20 5.48 28.88
CA LEU A 226 15.06 6.27 29.79
C LEU A 226 14.29 7.37 30.52
N GLU A 227 13.04 7.61 30.17
CA GLU A 227 12.19 8.58 30.85
C GLU A 227 11.82 8.09 32.26
N SER A 228 11.65 9.04 33.18
CA SER A 228 11.21 8.79 34.55
C SER A 228 10.11 9.76 34.95
N ASP A 229 9.23 9.33 35.86
CA ASP A 229 8.23 10.21 36.49
C ASP A 229 8.86 11.16 37.55
N GLU A 230 8.03 12.02 38.15
CA GLU A 230 8.45 12.98 39.19
C GLU A 230 8.98 12.28 40.46
N GLU A 231 8.59 11.03 40.68
CA GLU A 231 9.09 10.18 41.76
C GLU A 231 10.38 9.43 41.42
N GLY A 232 10.91 9.61 40.20
CA GLY A 232 12.14 8.95 39.73
C GLY A 232 11.97 7.49 39.33
N ARG A 233 10.73 7.02 39.12
CA ARG A 233 10.47 5.68 38.56
C ARG A 233 10.61 5.75 37.05
N PHE A 234 11.52 4.95 36.52
CA PHE A 234 11.74 4.84 35.09
C PHE A 234 10.62 4.05 34.39
N VAL A 235 10.37 4.37 33.12
CA VAL A 235 9.50 3.58 32.25
C VAL A 235 10.01 2.14 32.13
N GLU A 236 11.31 1.95 31.87
CA GLU A 236 11.96 0.65 31.98
C GLU A 236 12.45 0.43 33.42
N PRO A 237 11.90 -0.55 34.17
CA PRO A 237 12.31 -0.81 35.55
C PRO A 237 13.75 -1.36 35.66
N ASP A 238 14.24 -2.12 34.68
CA ASP A 238 15.53 -2.78 34.76
C ASP A 238 16.71 -1.84 34.39
N PRO A 239 17.68 -1.63 35.30
CA PRO A 239 18.81 -0.74 35.04
C PRO A 239 19.75 -1.24 33.93
N GLY A 240 19.86 -2.55 33.70
CA GLY A 240 20.68 -3.12 32.64
C GLY A 240 20.08 -2.86 31.25
N VAL A 241 18.76 -3.01 31.11
CA VAL A 241 18.05 -2.65 29.89
C VAL A 241 18.18 -1.15 29.59
N ARG A 242 18.06 -0.29 30.61
CA ARG A 242 18.30 1.16 30.45
C ARG A 242 19.73 1.48 30.03
N ALA A 243 20.72 0.84 30.63
CA ALA A 243 22.12 1.05 30.26
C ALA A 243 22.37 0.71 28.78
N ALA A 244 21.84 -0.43 28.31
CA ALA A 244 21.93 -0.82 26.90
C ALA A 244 21.20 0.17 25.97
N ALA A 245 20.04 0.70 26.38
CA ALA A 245 19.29 1.68 25.59
C ALA A 245 19.98 3.05 25.50
N ALA A 246 20.86 3.39 26.44
CA ALA A 246 21.60 4.64 26.47
C ALA A 246 22.83 4.66 25.54
N GLU A 247 23.20 3.52 24.94
CA GLU A 247 24.32 3.42 23.99
C GLU A 247 23.97 3.83 22.54
N VAL A 248 22.72 4.29 22.32
CA VAL A 248 22.10 4.58 21.02
C VAL A 248 22.41 5.99 20.51
#